data_AF-A0A4Q6JE54-F1
#
_entry.id   AF-A0A4Q6JE54-F1
#
_cell.length_a   1.000
_cell.length_b   1.000
_cell.length_c   1.000
_cell.angle_alpha   90.00
_cell.angle_beta   90.00
_cell.angle_gamma   90.00
#
_symmetry.space_group_name_H-M   'P 1'
#
loop_
_entity.id
_entity.type
_entity.pdbx_description
1 polymer ?
#
loop_
_entity_poly.entity_id
_entity_poly.type
_entity_poly.pdbx_seq_one_letter_code
_entity_poly.pdbx_strand_id
1 'polypeptide(L)'
;MSNHPLSVVDAIENLVAAYNQEVAEFDQMVENEQQLQMQNDKLTALVKDYEQGAAVVLKNAKSADQQLAQAQRERDQALAKVKDLTITLTAYKEIAGTPKKLRDKIKSYKDKLESQRLATEQQKRLYQSERKTTAQLKTEISELKNRLAAADIVQIYRGDTDIVQTYPYHIGGMVEGHDARQTPLLYLHQSGRGGLIILNKDDEAELVEAPKGGLRPKKDTLELCGNWLRRVKANNWELTATDLLTLSNEDEQF
;
A
#
# COMPACT_ATOMS: atom_id res chain seq x y z
N MET A 1 57.77 -94.42 5.25
CA MET A 1 58.29 -94.96 3.98
C MET A 1 59.06 -93.86 3.29
N SER A 2 60.32 -94.15 2.99
CA SER A 2 61.13 -93.61 1.88
C SER A 2 60.62 -92.35 1.15
N ASN A 3 61.32 -91.22 1.36
CA ASN A 3 61.44 -90.16 0.35
C ASN A 3 62.26 -90.71 -0.82
N HIS A 4 61.61 -91.42 -1.75
CA HIS A 4 62.18 -91.61 -3.08
C HIS A 4 62.04 -90.28 -3.84
N PRO A 5 63.10 -89.78 -4.49
CA PRO A 5 62.96 -88.61 -5.33
C PRO A 5 61.98 -88.98 -6.45
N LEU A 6 60.91 -88.18 -6.63
CA LEU A 6 60.03 -88.35 -7.78
C LEU A 6 60.90 -88.38 -9.04
N SER A 7 60.64 -89.34 -9.92
CA SER A 7 61.20 -89.30 -11.26
C SER A 7 60.78 -87.97 -11.91
N VAL A 8 61.66 -87.37 -12.72
CA VAL A 8 61.32 -86.16 -13.49
C VAL A 8 60.04 -86.38 -14.29
N VAL A 9 59.80 -87.61 -14.75
CA VAL A 9 58.57 -88.01 -15.45
C VAL A 9 57.34 -87.91 -14.54
N ASP A 10 57.38 -88.49 -13.33
CA ASP A 10 56.27 -88.45 -12.37
C ASP A 10 55.95 -87.00 -11.93
N ALA A 11 56.97 -86.14 -11.81
CA ALA A 11 56.79 -84.73 -11.48
C ALA A 11 56.10 -83.96 -12.62
N ILE A 12 56.47 -84.26 -13.87
CA ILE A 12 55.82 -83.69 -15.07
C ILE A 12 54.38 -84.18 -15.18
N GLU A 13 54.12 -85.47 -14.98
CA GLU A 13 52.76 -86.04 -15.04
C GLU A 13 51.84 -85.43 -13.99
N ASN A 14 52.31 -85.27 -12.74
CA ASN A 14 51.53 -84.61 -11.69
C ASN A 14 51.27 -83.12 -11.99
N LEU A 15 52.25 -82.41 -12.57
CA LEU A 15 52.07 -81.02 -12.96
C LEU A 15 51.04 -80.87 -14.09
N VAL A 16 51.08 -81.76 -15.08
CA VAL A 16 50.09 -81.81 -16.17
C VAL A 16 48.70 -82.15 -15.64
N ALA A 17 48.59 -83.10 -14.71
CA ALA A 17 47.31 -83.44 -14.09
C ALA A 17 46.74 -82.26 -13.29
N ALA A 18 47.57 -81.58 -12.49
CA ALA A 18 47.17 -80.40 -11.73
C ALA A 18 46.75 -79.25 -12.65
N TYR A 19 47.51 -78.99 -13.71
CA TYR A 19 47.18 -77.95 -14.70
C TYR A 19 45.86 -78.26 -15.43
N ASN A 20 45.66 -79.51 -15.86
CA ASN A 20 44.41 -79.90 -16.51
C ASN A 20 43.21 -79.78 -15.57
N GLN A 21 43.40 -80.05 -14.27
CA GLN A 21 42.36 -79.86 -13.27
C GLN A 21 42.07 -78.37 -13.02
N GLU A 22 43.09 -77.54 -12.92
CA GLU A 22 42.94 -76.08 -12.78
C GLU A 22 42.22 -75.48 -14.00
N VAL A 23 42.54 -75.93 -15.22
CA VAL A 23 41.84 -75.53 -16.45
C VAL A 23 40.37 -75.93 -16.39
N ALA A 24 40.05 -77.16 -15.97
CA ALA A 24 38.67 -77.61 -15.84
C ALA A 24 37.88 -76.80 -14.78
N GLU A 25 38.53 -76.45 -13.67
CA GLU A 25 37.93 -75.60 -12.63
C GLU A 25 37.68 -74.17 -13.13
N PHE A 26 38.61 -73.60 -13.91
CA PHE A 26 38.43 -72.29 -14.54
C PHE A 26 37.32 -72.30 -15.59
N ASP A 27 37.26 -73.31 -16.45
CA ASP A 27 36.19 -73.45 -17.46
C ASP A 27 34.81 -73.50 -16.77
N GLN A 28 34.71 -74.25 -15.66
CA GLN A 28 33.48 -74.33 -14.88
C GLN A 28 33.15 -73.02 -14.15
N MET A 29 34.16 -72.28 -13.69
CA MET A 29 33.96 -70.95 -13.10
C MET A 29 33.41 -69.95 -14.14
N VAL A 30 33.93 -69.97 -15.36
CA VAL A 30 33.44 -69.13 -16.47
C VAL A 30 31.99 -69.46 -16.82
N GLU A 31 31.62 -70.75 -16.89
CA GLU A 31 30.23 -71.15 -17.11
C GLU A 31 29.29 -70.67 -15.99
N ASN A 32 29.71 -70.79 -14.73
CA ASN A 32 28.94 -70.33 -13.58
C ASN A 32 28.76 -68.80 -13.59
N GLU A 33 29.81 -68.04 -13.92
CA GLU A 33 29.75 -66.59 -14.02
C GLU A 33 28.77 -66.15 -15.13
N GLN A 34 28.82 -66.81 -16.30
CA GLN A 34 27.87 -66.55 -17.39
C GLN A 34 26.43 -66.84 -16.96
N GLN A 35 26.18 -67.93 -16.23
CA GLN A 35 24.85 -68.24 -15.71
C GLN A 35 24.37 -67.22 -14.69
N LEU A 36 25.22 -66.80 -13.76
CA LEU A 36 24.93 -65.76 -12.78
C LEU A 36 24.63 -64.42 -13.45
N GLN A 37 25.38 -64.04 -14.47
CA GLN A 37 25.14 -62.83 -15.24
C GLN A 37 23.78 -62.86 -15.92
N MET A 38 23.44 -63.97 -16.59
CA MET A 38 22.12 -64.14 -17.21
C MET A 38 20.98 -64.08 -16.19
N GLN A 39 21.17 -64.60 -14.97
CA GLN A 39 20.17 -64.50 -13.91
C GLN A 39 20.03 -63.07 -13.38
N ASN A 40 21.14 -62.35 -13.21
CA ASN A 40 21.15 -60.95 -12.80
C ASN A 40 20.45 -60.05 -13.80
N ASP A 41 20.69 -60.24 -15.10
CA ASP A 41 20.04 -59.47 -16.15
C ASP A 41 18.51 -59.71 -16.15
N LYS A 42 18.08 -60.96 -15.95
CA LYS A 42 16.66 -61.32 -15.81
C LYS A 42 16.03 -60.68 -14.57
N LEU A 43 16.69 -60.74 -13.42
CA LEU A 43 16.20 -60.12 -12.18
C LEU A 43 16.11 -58.60 -12.32
N THR A 44 17.10 -57.97 -12.95
CA THR A 44 17.12 -56.53 -13.19
C THR A 44 15.96 -56.11 -14.09
N ALA A 45 15.68 -56.87 -15.16
CA ALA A 45 14.52 -56.63 -16.01
C ALA A 45 13.20 -56.78 -15.23
N LEU A 46 13.08 -57.82 -14.42
CA LEU A 46 11.88 -58.08 -13.63
C LEU A 46 11.63 -56.97 -12.59
N VAL A 47 12.67 -56.53 -11.87
CA VAL A 47 12.58 -55.43 -10.91
C VAL A 47 12.11 -54.15 -11.61
N LYS A 48 12.67 -53.84 -12.77
CA LYS A 48 12.26 -52.67 -13.56
C LYS A 48 10.79 -52.73 -13.97
N ASP A 49 10.30 -53.89 -14.41
CA ASP A 49 8.89 -54.08 -14.77
C ASP A 49 7.97 -53.95 -13.54
N TYR A 50 8.37 -54.50 -12.39
CA TYR A 50 7.63 -54.34 -11.14
C TYR A 50 7.57 -52.87 -10.68
N GLU A 51 8.68 -52.15 -10.74
CA GLU A 51 8.73 -50.72 -10.39
C GLU A 51 7.82 -49.88 -11.30
N GLN A 52 7.83 -50.16 -12.60
CA GLN A 52 6.93 -49.50 -13.56
C GLN A 52 5.47 -49.83 -13.27
N GLY A 53 5.15 -51.11 -13.03
CA GLY A 53 3.80 -51.55 -12.67
C GLY A 53 3.31 -50.90 -11.37
N ALA A 54 4.14 -50.88 -10.34
CA ALA A 54 3.83 -50.25 -9.06
C ALA A 54 3.58 -48.74 -9.22
N ALA A 55 4.39 -48.05 -10.02
CA ALA A 55 4.20 -46.62 -10.29
C ALA A 55 2.85 -46.33 -10.98
N VAL A 56 2.44 -47.17 -11.93
CA VAL A 56 1.13 -47.04 -12.61
C VAL A 56 -0.02 -47.28 -11.63
N VAL A 57 0.05 -48.33 -10.81
CA VAL A 57 -0.97 -48.64 -9.80
C VAL A 57 -1.11 -47.49 -8.81
N LEU A 58 0.01 -46.94 -8.34
CA LEU A 58 0.01 -45.84 -7.38
C LEU A 58 -0.53 -44.54 -7.98
N LYS A 59 -0.24 -44.28 -9.26
CA LYS A 59 -0.83 -43.16 -10.00
C LYS A 59 -2.34 -43.32 -10.17
N ASN A 60 -2.80 -44.51 -10.53
CA ASN A 60 -4.22 -44.80 -10.71
C ASN A 60 -4.98 -44.69 -9.39
N ALA A 61 -4.42 -45.21 -8.29
CA ALA A 61 -4.99 -45.09 -6.95
C ALA A 61 -5.15 -43.61 -6.53
N LYS A 62 -4.11 -42.77 -6.72
CA LYS A 62 -4.20 -41.33 -6.46
C LYS A 62 -5.28 -40.64 -7.29
N SER A 63 -5.41 -41.01 -8.57
CA SER A 63 -6.45 -40.45 -9.44
C SER A 63 -7.85 -40.87 -8.99
N ALA A 64 -8.02 -42.12 -8.55
CA ALA A 64 -9.29 -42.62 -8.03
C ALA A 64 -9.69 -41.91 -6.72
N ASP A 65 -8.75 -41.70 -5.81
CA ASP A 65 -9.00 -40.97 -4.55
C ASP A 65 -9.41 -39.51 -4.82
N GLN A 66 -8.78 -38.84 -5.79
CA GLN A 66 -9.15 -37.48 -6.19
C GLN A 66 -10.56 -37.43 -6.77
N GLN A 67 -10.91 -38.38 -7.64
CA GLN A 67 -12.26 -38.47 -8.22
C GLN A 67 -13.31 -38.75 -7.14
N LEU A 68 -13.00 -39.63 -6.19
CA LEU A 68 -13.89 -39.97 -5.08
C LEU A 68 -14.13 -38.76 -4.16
N ALA A 69 -13.07 -38.01 -3.82
CA ALA A 69 -13.18 -36.78 -3.03
C ALA A 69 -13.96 -35.67 -3.77
N GLN A 70 -13.85 -35.59 -5.10
CA GLN A 70 -14.67 -34.69 -5.91
C GLN A 70 -16.15 -35.12 -5.90
N ALA A 71 -16.43 -36.39 -6.17
CA ALA A 71 -17.80 -36.92 -6.17
C ALA A 71 -18.51 -36.74 -4.82
N GLN A 72 -17.78 -36.89 -3.70
CA GLN A 72 -18.32 -36.62 -2.37
C GLN A 72 -18.70 -35.15 -2.18
N ARG A 73 -17.87 -34.20 -2.62
CA ARG A 73 -18.18 -32.77 -2.57
C ARG A 73 -19.39 -32.42 -3.42
N GLU A 74 -19.47 -32.95 -4.63
CA GLU A 74 -20.62 -32.74 -5.53
C GLU A 74 -21.91 -33.30 -4.93
N ARG A 75 -21.86 -34.50 -4.33
CA ARG A 75 -22.98 -35.10 -3.61
C ARG A 75 -23.45 -34.21 -2.46
N ASP A 76 -22.52 -33.71 -1.64
CA ASP A 76 -22.87 -32.90 -0.46
C ASP A 76 -23.46 -31.54 -0.88
N GLN A 77 -22.95 -30.93 -1.95
CA GLN A 77 -23.54 -29.73 -2.56
C GLN A 77 -24.93 -29.99 -3.11
N ALA A 78 -25.13 -31.10 -3.82
CA ALA A 78 -26.43 -31.50 -4.35
C ALA A 78 -27.44 -31.74 -3.21
N LEU A 79 -27.01 -32.41 -2.14
CA LEU A 79 -27.86 -32.70 -0.98
C LEU A 79 -28.26 -31.42 -0.23
N ALA A 80 -27.33 -30.47 -0.06
CA ALA A 80 -27.64 -29.15 0.49
C ALA A 80 -28.68 -28.41 -0.37
N LYS A 81 -28.49 -28.40 -1.70
CA LYS A 81 -29.43 -27.76 -2.64
C LYS A 81 -30.81 -28.41 -2.62
N VAL A 82 -30.89 -29.74 -2.52
CA VAL A 82 -32.17 -30.47 -2.38
C VAL A 82 -32.86 -30.10 -1.07
N LYS A 83 -32.13 -29.97 0.04
CA LYS A 83 -32.70 -29.55 1.32
C LYS A 83 -33.26 -28.13 1.25
N ASP A 84 -32.52 -27.20 0.67
CA ASP A 84 -32.96 -25.81 0.50
C ASP A 84 -34.19 -25.69 -0.41
N LEU A 85 -34.21 -26.42 -1.53
CA LEU A 85 -35.36 -26.48 -2.42
C LEU A 85 -36.58 -27.10 -1.73
N THR A 86 -36.37 -28.11 -0.87
CA THR A 86 -37.44 -28.73 -0.10
C THR A 86 -38.04 -27.77 0.93
N ILE A 87 -37.20 -27.00 1.65
CA ILE A 87 -37.66 -25.95 2.57
C ILE A 87 -38.47 -24.90 1.80
N THR A 88 -37.95 -24.46 0.66
CA THR A 88 -38.60 -23.47 -0.20
C THR A 88 -39.96 -23.97 -0.72
N LEU A 89 -40.02 -25.20 -1.23
CA LEU A 89 -41.27 -25.82 -1.69
C LEU A 89 -42.29 -26.00 -0.58
N THR A 90 -41.86 -26.40 0.62
CA THR A 90 -42.74 -26.51 1.79
C THR A 90 -43.33 -25.14 2.14
N ALA A 91 -42.51 -24.09 2.16
CA ALA A 91 -42.99 -22.73 2.39
C ALA A 91 -43.97 -22.27 1.29
N TYR A 92 -43.74 -22.61 0.02
CA TYR A 92 -44.68 -22.32 -1.06
C TYR A 92 -46.00 -23.09 -0.93
N LYS A 93 -45.96 -24.37 -0.54
CA LYS A 93 -47.16 -25.18 -0.28
C LYS A 93 -47.98 -24.62 0.90
N GLU A 94 -47.33 -24.16 1.96
CA GLU A 94 -47.99 -23.52 3.11
C GLU A 94 -48.66 -22.18 2.75
N ILE A 95 -48.10 -21.45 1.77
CA ILE A 95 -48.63 -20.18 1.25
C ILE A 95 -49.80 -20.42 0.28
N ALA A 96 -49.72 -21.46 -0.56
CA ALA A 96 -50.78 -21.84 -1.49
C ALA A 96 -52.05 -22.34 -0.78
N GLY A 97 -51.97 -22.69 0.50
CA GLY A 97 -53.08 -23.26 1.27
C GLY A 97 -54.22 -22.29 1.63
N THR A 98 -54.04 -20.96 1.61
CA THR A 98 -55.15 -20.01 1.86
C THR A 98 -54.97 -18.62 1.22
N PRO A 99 -56.00 -18.03 0.59
CA PRO A 99 -55.97 -16.68 0.01
C PRO A 99 -55.62 -15.53 0.98
N LYS A 100 -55.70 -15.76 2.30
CA LYS A 100 -55.35 -14.78 3.34
C LYS A 100 -53.83 -14.59 3.45
N LYS A 101 -53.08 -15.70 3.55
CA LYS A 101 -51.61 -15.66 3.64
C LYS A 101 -50.95 -15.03 2.41
N LEU A 102 -51.55 -15.24 1.24
CA LEU A 102 -51.09 -14.66 -0.02
C LEU A 102 -51.27 -13.14 -0.04
N ARG A 103 -52.41 -12.63 0.48
CA ARG A 103 -52.66 -11.19 0.66
C ARG A 103 -51.68 -10.55 1.65
N ASP A 104 -51.42 -11.20 2.78
CA ASP A 104 -50.50 -10.68 3.80
C ASP A 104 -49.06 -10.58 3.27
N LYS A 105 -48.62 -11.54 2.45
CA LYS A 105 -47.29 -11.52 1.83
C LYS A 105 -47.18 -10.46 0.75
N ILE A 106 -48.22 -10.26 -0.08
CA ILE A 106 -48.29 -9.15 -1.04
C ILE A 106 -48.20 -7.81 -0.32
N LYS A 107 -48.92 -7.65 0.81
CA LYS A 107 -48.84 -6.44 1.63
C LYS A 107 -47.42 -6.22 2.16
N SER A 108 -46.79 -7.25 2.74
CA SER A 108 -45.41 -7.17 3.22
C SER A 108 -44.41 -6.77 2.13
N TYR A 109 -44.57 -7.28 0.90
CA TYR A 109 -43.72 -6.88 -0.22
C TYR A 109 -43.94 -5.43 -0.64
N LYS A 110 -45.18 -4.94 -0.64
CA LYS A 110 -45.48 -3.53 -0.92
C LYS A 110 -44.86 -2.62 0.13
N ASP A 111 -45.01 -2.95 1.42
CA ASP A 111 -44.44 -2.16 2.52
C ASP A 111 -42.90 -2.13 2.46
N LYS A 112 -42.26 -3.24 2.09
CA LYS A 112 -40.80 -3.30 1.85
C LYS A 112 -40.36 -2.44 0.65
N LEU A 113 -41.12 -2.45 -0.44
CA LEU A 113 -40.81 -1.63 -1.60
C LEU A 113 -40.91 -0.14 -1.27
N GLU A 114 -41.93 0.26 -0.51
CA GLU A 114 -42.17 1.65 -0.13
C GLU A 114 -41.12 2.17 0.86
N SER A 115 -40.76 1.37 1.85
CA SER A 115 -39.64 1.69 2.77
C SER A 115 -38.30 1.84 2.04
N GLN A 116 -38.00 0.98 1.07
CA GLN A 116 -36.81 1.14 0.21
C GLN A 116 -36.86 2.43 -0.62
N ARG A 117 -38.03 2.79 -1.15
CA ARG A 117 -38.21 4.04 -1.90
C ARG A 117 -37.95 5.26 -1.01
N LEU A 118 -38.51 5.27 0.20
CA LEU A 118 -38.30 6.36 1.18
C LEU A 118 -36.84 6.49 1.60
N ALA A 119 -36.16 5.36 1.89
CA ALA A 119 -34.75 5.35 2.23
C ALA A 119 -33.87 5.90 1.08
N THR A 120 -34.17 5.51 -0.16
CA THR A 120 -33.48 6.00 -1.36
C THR A 120 -33.69 7.50 -1.54
N GLU A 121 -34.90 8.00 -1.32
CA GLU A 121 -35.21 9.42 -1.44
C GLU A 121 -34.51 10.25 -0.35
N GLN A 122 -34.50 9.78 0.90
CA GLN A 122 -33.74 10.39 1.99
C GLN A 122 -32.24 10.42 1.68
N GLN A 123 -31.68 9.31 1.21
CA GLN A 123 -30.27 9.24 0.84
C GLN A 123 -29.93 10.21 -0.30
N LYS A 124 -30.82 10.35 -1.30
CA LYS A 124 -30.64 11.31 -2.39
C LYS A 124 -30.66 12.76 -1.88
N ARG A 125 -31.55 13.09 -0.93
CA ARG A 125 -31.60 14.43 -0.31
C ARG A 125 -30.34 14.72 0.49
N LEU A 126 -29.89 13.77 1.33
CA LEU A 126 -28.65 13.89 2.11
C LEU A 126 -27.43 14.08 1.19
N TYR A 127 -27.30 13.25 0.16
CA TYR A 127 -26.22 13.38 -0.82
C TYR A 127 -26.23 14.75 -1.52
N GLN A 128 -27.41 15.27 -1.87
CA GLN A 128 -27.53 16.60 -2.47
C GLN A 128 -27.15 17.72 -1.51
N SER A 129 -27.53 17.63 -0.22
CA SER A 129 -27.12 18.62 0.78
C SER A 129 -25.61 18.56 1.03
N GLU A 130 -25.04 17.37 1.22
CA GLU A 130 -23.60 17.20 1.44
C GLU A 130 -22.78 17.69 0.25
N ARG A 131 -23.25 17.45 -0.97
CA ARG A 131 -22.59 17.96 -2.18
C ARG A 131 -22.58 19.49 -2.23
N LYS A 132 -23.66 20.15 -1.80
CA LYS A 132 -23.72 21.63 -1.71
C LYS A 132 -22.74 22.15 -0.66
N THR A 133 -22.76 21.58 0.54
CA THR A 133 -21.84 21.95 1.62
C THR A 133 -20.38 21.74 1.20
N THR A 134 -20.08 20.62 0.55
CA THR A 134 -18.72 20.32 0.04
C THR A 134 -18.28 21.36 -0.99
N ALA A 135 -19.17 21.80 -1.87
CA ALA A 135 -18.84 22.86 -2.83
C ALA A 135 -18.57 24.20 -2.15
N GLN A 136 -19.38 24.58 -1.15
CA GLN A 136 -19.18 25.79 -0.35
C GLN A 136 -17.83 25.77 0.38
N LEU A 137 -17.55 24.69 1.11
CA LEU A 137 -16.29 24.51 1.83
C LEU A 137 -15.07 24.54 0.90
N LYS A 138 -15.17 23.96 -0.31
CA LYS A 138 -14.08 24.05 -1.30
C LYS A 138 -13.81 25.49 -1.72
N THR A 139 -14.86 26.29 -1.93
CA THR A 139 -14.71 27.71 -2.24
C THR A 139 -14.08 28.46 -1.08
N GLU A 140 -14.56 28.26 0.15
CA GLU A 140 -14.00 28.90 1.36
C GLU A 140 -12.53 28.52 1.57
N ILE A 141 -12.18 27.23 1.44
CA ILE A 141 -10.78 26.77 1.53
C ILE A 141 -9.91 27.43 0.46
N SER A 142 -10.41 27.56 -0.77
CA SER A 142 -9.66 28.21 -1.85
C SER A 142 -9.43 29.68 -1.54
N GLU A 143 -10.43 30.37 -1.01
CA GLU A 143 -10.33 31.78 -0.60
C GLU A 143 -9.33 31.94 0.55
N LEU A 144 -9.43 31.10 1.58
CA LEU A 144 -8.49 31.09 2.71
C LEU A 144 -7.05 30.79 2.25
N LYS A 145 -6.86 29.86 1.33
CA LYS A 145 -5.54 29.59 0.73
C LYS A 145 -5.00 30.79 -0.03
N ASN A 146 -5.83 31.48 -0.80
CA ASN A 146 -5.41 32.68 -1.52
C ASN A 146 -5.05 33.81 -0.54
N ARG A 147 -5.83 33.99 0.53
CA ARG A 147 -5.53 34.95 1.60
C ARG A 147 -4.24 34.60 2.33
N LEU A 148 -4.00 33.33 2.61
CA LEU A 148 -2.77 32.87 3.24
C LEU A 148 -1.56 33.06 2.32
N ALA A 149 -1.69 32.75 1.03
CA ALA A 149 -0.62 32.96 0.05
C ALA A 149 -0.30 34.44 -0.15
N ALA A 150 -1.31 35.32 -0.13
CA ALA A 150 -1.10 36.77 -0.13
C ALA A 150 -0.44 37.24 1.18
N ALA A 151 -0.78 36.63 2.31
CA ALA A 151 -0.22 36.93 3.62
C ALA A 151 1.18 36.34 3.86
N ASP A 152 1.69 35.51 2.95
CA ASP A 152 2.97 34.83 3.13
C ASP A 152 4.15 35.76 2.80
N ILE A 153 5.12 35.81 3.71
CA ILE A 153 6.35 36.58 3.55
C ILE A 153 7.39 35.65 2.94
N VAL A 154 7.54 35.73 1.62
CA VAL A 154 8.47 34.91 0.86
C VAL A 154 9.80 35.64 0.76
N GLN A 155 10.90 35.01 1.20
CA GLN A 155 12.24 35.53 0.96
C GLN A 155 12.63 35.32 -0.51
N ILE A 156 12.76 36.42 -1.25
CA ILE A 156 13.10 36.41 -2.68
C ILE A 156 14.60 36.57 -2.92
N TYR A 157 15.34 37.14 -1.96
CA TYR A 157 16.79 37.31 -2.04
C TYR A 157 17.44 37.25 -0.66
N ARG A 158 18.63 36.66 -0.60
CA ARG A 158 19.53 36.71 0.57
C ARG A 158 20.98 36.71 0.07
N GLY A 159 21.66 37.83 0.27
CA GLY A 159 23.11 37.97 0.18
C GLY A 159 23.76 37.93 1.57
N ASP A 160 25.04 38.28 1.63
CA ASP A 160 25.82 38.24 2.89
C ASP A 160 25.28 39.23 3.93
N THR A 161 24.86 40.42 3.49
CA THR A 161 24.37 41.50 4.36
C THR A 161 22.91 41.85 4.15
N ASP A 162 22.33 41.42 3.03
CA ASP A 162 21.09 41.95 2.50
C ASP A 162 20.05 40.83 2.35
N ILE A 163 18.83 41.09 2.78
CA ILE A 163 17.69 40.17 2.68
C ILE A 163 16.53 40.95 2.07
N VAL A 164 15.88 40.36 1.07
CA VAL A 164 14.66 40.92 0.47
C VAL A 164 13.54 39.89 0.56
N GLN A 165 12.39 40.33 1.05
CA GLN A 165 11.19 39.52 1.22
C GLN A 165 9.98 40.21 0.57
N THR A 166 8.94 39.44 0.25
CA THR A 166 7.65 40.02 -0.16
C THR A 166 6.98 40.70 1.03
N TYR A 167 6.37 41.86 0.79
CA TYR A 167 5.43 42.43 1.76
C TYR A 167 4.02 41.93 1.42
N PRO A 168 3.25 41.43 2.41
CA PRO A 168 2.03 40.67 2.15
C PRO A 168 0.82 41.50 1.67
N TYR A 169 0.92 42.83 1.69
CA TYR A 169 -0.20 43.72 1.37
C TYR A 169 0.22 44.84 0.43
N HIS A 170 -0.71 45.36 -0.36
CA HIS A 170 -0.49 46.63 -1.04
C HIS A 170 -0.41 47.75 0.01
N ILE A 171 0.48 48.72 -0.21
CA ILE A 171 0.66 49.84 0.74
C ILE A 171 -0.54 50.78 0.80
N GLY A 172 -1.53 50.67 -0.09
CA GLY A 172 -2.80 51.41 0.04
C GLY A 172 -2.64 52.93 0.09
N GLY A 173 -1.55 53.47 -0.47
CA GLY A 173 -1.23 54.90 -0.42
C GLY A 173 -0.48 55.35 0.85
N MET A 174 0.02 54.42 1.67
CA MET A 174 0.82 54.72 2.86
C MET A 174 2.17 55.38 2.54
N VAL A 175 2.68 55.23 1.32
CA VAL A 175 3.89 55.91 0.85
C VAL A 175 3.48 57.04 -0.09
N GLU A 176 3.76 58.28 0.31
CA GLU A 176 3.41 59.47 -0.46
C GLU A 176 4.05 59.42 -1.85
N GLY A 177 3.30 59.84 -2.88
CA GLY A 177 3.79 59.95 -4.26
C GLY A 177 3.84 58.64 -5.07
N HIS A 178 3.44 57.51 -4.50
CA HIS A 178 3.51 56.18 -5.13
C HIS A 178 2.13 55.56 -5.36
N ASP A 179 2.03 54.64 -6.34
CA ASP A 179 0.76 53.98 -6.65
C ASP A 179 0.33 53.05 -5.49
N ALA A 180 -0.87 53.32 -4.96
CA ALA A 180 -1.48 52.60 -3.86
C ALA A 180 -1.70 51.10 -4.14
N ARG A 181 -1.68 50.69 -5.41
CA ARG A 181 -1.82 49.28 -5.84
C ARG A 181 -0.50 48.53 -5.93
N GLN A 182 0.65 49.18 -5.75
CA GLN A 182 1.93 48.49 -5.75
C GLN A 182 2.07 47.59 -4.51
N THR A 183 2.63 46.39 -4.72
CA THR A 183 3.13 45.52 -3.65
C THR A 183 4.60 45.85 -3.42
N PRO A 184 4.98 46.45 -2.28
CA PRO A 184 6.38 46.74 -2.03
C PRO A 184 7.15 45.46 -1.68
N LEU A 185 8.47 45.53 -1.75
CA LEU A 185 9.36 44.53 -1.18
C LEU A 185 9.89 45.02 0.16
N LEU A 186 9.99 44.11 1.13
CA LEU A 186 10.64 44.38 2.41
C LEU A 186 12.14 44.14 2.27
N TYR A 187 12.93 45.20 2.36
CA TYR A 187 14.39 45.13 2.43
C TYR A 187 14.85 45.12 3.89
N LEU A 188 15.75 44.22 4.23
CA LEU A 188 16.38 44.08 5.55
C LEU A 188 17.89 43.96 5.39
N HIS A 189 18.64 44.76 6.13
CA HIS A 189 20.10 44.67 6.26
C HIS A 189 20.47 43.95 7.57
N GLN A 190 21.62 43.27 7.61
CA GLN A 190 22.13 42.53 8.77
C GLN A 190 22.19 43.33 10.08
N SER A 191 22.25 44.67 10.00
CA SER A 191 22.20 45.55 11.17
C SER A 191 20.81 45.64 11.81
N GLY A 192 19.80 44.92 11.29
CA GLY A 192 18.40 45.02 11.70
C GLY A 192 17.69 46.28 11.21
N ARG A 193 18.29 47.02 10.27
CA ARG A 193 17.66 48.16 9.61
C ARG A 193 17.00 47.69 8.33
N GLY A 194 15.89 48.30 7.97
CA GLY A 194 15.15 47.94 6.76
C GLY A 194 14.32 49.09 6.24
N GLY A 195 13.74 48.86 5.08
CA GLY A 195 12.86 49.80 4.38
C GLY A 195 12.04 49.07 3.33
N LEU A 196 11.17 49.81 2.65
CA LEU A 196 10.39 49.27 1.54
C LEU A 196 11.09 49.62 0.22
N ILE A 197 11.14 48.66 -0.70
CA ILE A 197 11.53 48.91 -2.09
C ILE A 197 10.24 48.97 -2.93
N ILE A 198 10.10 50.02 -3.73
CA ILE A 198 8.95 50.28 -4.60
C ILE A 198 9.40 50.79 -5.97
N LEU A 199 8.50 50.81 -6.94
CA LEU A 199 8.77 51.42 -8.24
C LEU A 199 8.44 52.91 -8.21
N ASN A 200 9.40 53.72 -8.64
CA ASN A 200 9.23 55.15 -8.81
C ASN A 200 8.44 55.48 -10.10
N LYS A 201 8.33 56.77 -10.44
CA LYS A 201 7.58 57.24 -11.62
C LYS A 201 8.19 56.84 -12.95
N ASP A 202 9.47 56.47 -12.96
CA ASP A 202 10.23 56.04 -14.14
C ASP A 202 10.30 54.50 -14.23
N ASP A 203 9.47 53.79 -13.45
CA ASP A 203 9.45 52.33 -13.34
C ASP A 203 10.78 51.71 -12.85
N GLU A 204 11.60 52.49 -12.13
CA GLU A 204 12.83 52.01 -11.50
C GLU A 204 12.60 51.66 -10.01
N ALA A 205 13.27 50.61 -9.54
CA ALA A 205 13.19 50.20 -8.14
C ALA A 205 14.00 51.14 -7.24
N GLU A 206 13.35 51.70 -6.22
CA GLU A 206 13.99 52.57 -5.23
C GLU A 206 13.66 52.14 -3.81
N LEU A 207 14.58 52.41 -2.88
CA LEU A 207 14.34 52.27 -1.45
C LEU A 207 13.68 53.55 -0.93
N VAL A 208 12.52 53.42 -0.28
CA VAL A 208 11.78 54.55 0.28
C VAL A 208 12.65 55.32 1.26
N GLU A 209 12.77 56.63 1.02
CA GLU A 209 13.57 57.51 1.86
C GLU A 209 13.02 57.59 3.30
N ALA A 210 13.93 57.52 4.27
CA ALA A 210 13.57 57.78 5.66
C ALA A 210 13.33 59.28 5.89
N PRO A 211 12.38 59.67 6.78
CA PRO A 211 12.14 61.06 7.10
C PRO A 211 13.41 61.73 7.68
N LYS A 212 13.56 63.04 7.45
CA LYS A 212 14.67 63.83 7.98
C LYS A 212 14.76 63.69 9.50
N GLY A 213 15.92 63.24 10.01
CA GLY A 213 16.13 62.93 11.43
C GLY A 213 16.02 61.43 11.79
N GLY A 214 15.65 60.59 10.82
CA GLY A 214 15.55 59.14 10.95
C GLY A 214 14.19 58.67 11.46
N LEU A 215 13.82 57.44 11.10
CA LEU A 215 12.59 56.81 11.57
C LEU A 215 12.78 56.29 13.00
N ARG A 216 12.08 56.90 13.96
CA ARG A 216 12.01 56.45 15.36
C ARG A 216 10.56 56.19 15.74
N PRO A 217 10.16 54.95 16.02
CA PRO A 217 8.83 54.66 16.54
C PRO A 217 8.57 55.43 17.84
N LYS A 218 7.31 55.82 18.07
CA LYS A 218 6.90 56.45 19.33
C LYS A 218 7.02 55.44 20.48
N LYS A 219 7.12 55.93 21.71
CA LYS A 219 7.23 55.08 22.90
C LYS A 219 6.08 54.07 23.00
N ASP A 220 4.85 54.52 22.78
CA ASP A 220 3.66 53.68 22.86
C ASP A 220 3.66 52.57 21.79
N THR A 221 4.18 52.87 20.60
CA THR A 221 4.38 51.87 19.54
C THR A 221 5.37 50.79 19.97
N LEU A 222 6.49 51.17 20.59
CA LEU A 222 7.48 50.21 21.11
C LEU A 222 6.92 49.38 22.26
N GLU A 223 6.08 49.97 23.11
CA GLU A 223 5.43 49.25 24.19
C GLU A 223 4.43 48.20 23.67
N LEU A 224 3.63 48.56 22.67
CA LEU A 224 2.73 47.63 21.98
C LEU A 224 3.51 46.46 21.36
N CYS A 225 4.55 46.73 20.57
CA CYS A 225 5.40 45.68 19.98
C CYS A 225 6.09 44.83 21.06
N GLY A 226 6.56 45.44 22.15
CA GLY A 226 7.22 44.75 23.25
C GLY A 226 6.27 43.82 24.03
N ASN A 227 5.02 44.24 24.25
CA ASN A 227 3.98 43.40 24.86
C ASN A 227 3.70 42.17 24.00
N TRP A 228 3.59 42.36 22.69
CA TRP A 228 3.38 41.27 21.74
C TRP A 228 4.56 40.28 21.73
N LEU A 229 5.79 40.77 21.56
CA LEU A 229 7.01 39.93 21.56
C LEU A 229 7.16 39.12 22.85
N ARG A 230 6.84 39.72 24.01
CA ARG A 230 6.88 39.03 25.30
C ARG A 230 5.85 37.89 25.38
N ARG A 231 4.65 38.08 24.83
CA ARG A 231 3.61 37.04 24.80
C ARG A 231 4.02 35.86 23.93
N VAL A 232 4.46 36.13 22.71
CA VAL A 232 4.92 35.09 21.77
C VAL A 232 6.13 34.34 22.34
N LYS A 233 7.06 35.05 22.99
CA LYS A 233 8.18 34.41 23.71
C LYS A 233 7.72 33.49 24.84
N ALA A 234 6.70 33.88 25.61
CA ALA A 234 6.14 33.03 26.66
C ALA A 234 5.51 31.74 26.10
N ASN A 235 5.04 31.80 24.85
CA ASN A 235 4.54 30.66 24.07
C ASN A 235 5.63 29.97 23.24
N ASN A 236 6.90 30.03 23.64
CA ASN A 236 8.03 29.41 22.92
C ASN A 236 8.17 29.80 21.44
N TRP A 237 7.77 31.03 21.10
CA TRP A 237 7.76 31.53 19.71
C TRP A 237 6.75 30.85 18.78
N GLU A 238 5.79 30.11 19.34
CA GLU A 238 4.65 29.59 18.60
C GLU A 238 3.52 30.63 18.58
N LEU A 239 2.93 30.85 17.40
CA LEU A 239 1.81 31.76 17.21
C LEU A 239 0.50 31.02 17.43
N THR A 240 -0.36 31.53 18.31
CA THR A 240 -1.74 31.04 18.46
C THR A 240 -2.72 31.94 17.71
N ALA A 241 -3.91 31.41 17.38
CA ALA A 241 -4.96 32.21 16.73
C ALA A 241 -5.35 33.47 17.53
N THR A 242 -5.30 33.40 18.87
CA THR A 242 -5.57 34.52 19.77
C THR A 242 -4.50 35.62 19.68
N ASP A 243 -3.25 35.25 19.39
CA ASP A 243 -2.14 36.21 19.24
C ASP A 243 -2.24 37.03 17.94
N LEU A 244 -2.93 36.49 16.92
CA LEU A 244 -3.19 37.19 15.67
C LEU A 244 -4.39 38.15 15.79
N LEU A 245 -5.43 37.77 16.53
CA LEU A 245 -6.63 38.60 16.74
C LEU A 245 -6.38 39.83 17.62
N THR A 246 -5.41 39.76 18.54
CA THR A 246 -5.04 40.91 19.37
C THR A 246 -4.21 41.98 18.63
N LEU A 247 -3.82 41.73 17.38
CA LEU A 247 -3.14 42.70 16.50
C LEU A 247 -4.11 43.52 15.65
N SER A 248 -5.29 42.99 15.34
CA SER A 248 -6.39 43.73 14.73
C SER A 248 -7.11 44.47 15.85
N ASN A 249 -6.89 45.78 15.97
CA ASN A 249 -7.74 46.67 16.79
C ASN A 249 -9.18 46.70 16.22
N GLU A 250 -9.93 45.59 16.34
CA GLU A 250 -11.34 45.49 15.99
C GLU A 250 -12.27 45.80 17.18
N ASP A 251 -11.74 46.45 18.23
CA ASP A 251 -12.55 46.97 19.35
C ASP A 251 -12.87 48.48 19.24
N GLU A 252 -12.58 49.13 18.11
CA GLU A 252 -13.01 50.51 17.84
C GLU A 252 -13.78 50.63 16.52
N GLN A 253 -15.00 50.07 16.47
CA GLN A 253 -16.14 50.61 15.70
C GLN A 253 -17.42 49.79 15.96
N PHE A 254 -18.20 50.22 16.97
CA PHE A 254 -19.66 50.08 16.98
C PHE A 254 -20.28 51.37 16.43
#